data_AF-A0A1I6WEL1-F1
#
_entry.id   AF-A0A1I6WEL1-F1
#
_cell.length_a   1.000
_cell.length_b   1.000
_cell.length_c   1.000
_cell.angle_alpha   90.00
_cell.angle_beta   90.00
_cell.angle_gamma   90.00
#
_symmetry.space_group_name_H-M   'P 1'
#
loop_
_entity.id
_entity.type
_entity.pdbx_description
1 polymer ?
#
loop_
_entity_poly.entity_id
_entity_poly.type
_entity_poly.pdbx_seq_one_letter_code
_entity_poly.pdbx_strand_id
1 'polypeptide(L)'
;MVKAMSEQMENIGSVSQSRYEQIVAELREVVEQQTRGKFTIGDRALEIEPVRPRGGTPDTEWTVRESLVRLADDIGLTFNTVKNARWIASRWPKEHRQGDVSFTIHRILGRIENDQERWAAIKNPPEGKARWTADDAKRRVGWTVDSPETPQERITAIHHLAQDEEVAAAVTTDFLRRPQVAAKVSTENKVRVVEEFTRDEGVATTAATSLLRRPDVAFKAMSDDTARFQVNSAQAERGRQAHDHFERTNPVAPAVRNIDRTVEFLDLVTAFHAFVAATGRTVPGLRDRQLSEDERTIVHQNVAKVKATLDWIETAVDTGKVDMDDELAAILRGE
;
A
#
# COMPACT_ATOMS: atom_id res chain seq x y z
N MET A 1 4.62 47.49 38.01
CA MET A 1 4.53 46.24 37.19
C MET A 1 3.44 46.28 36.12
N VAL A 2 2.31 46.97 36.32
CA VAL A 2 1.22 47.01 35.31
C VAL A 2 1.56 47.86 34.06
N LYS A 3 2.39 48.91 34.19
CA LYS A 3 2.77 49.81 33.07
C LYS A 3 3.78 49.20 32.08
N ALA A 4 4.67 48.32 32.57
CA ALA A 4 5.67 47.64 31.74
C ALA A 4 5.05 46.48 30.91
N MET A 5 3.94 45.90 31.38
CA MET A 5 3.19 44.89 30.62
C MET A 5 2.28 45.49 29.54
N SER A 6 1.82 46.74 29.70
CA SER A 6 1.07 47.44 28.64
C SER A 6 1.96 47.97 27.52
N GLU A 7 3.21 48.36 27.81
CA GLU A 7 4.18 48.80 26.79
C GLU A 7 4.74 47.64 25.93
N GLN A 8 4.74 46.40 26.45
CA GLN A 8 5.11 45.22 25.66
C GLN A 8 4.08 44.85 24.59
N MET A 9 2.87 45.43 24.62
CA MET A 9 1.84 45.18 23.61
C MET A 9 1.94 46.11 22.38
N GLU A 10 2.82 47.12 22.39
CA GLU A 10 2.98 48.09 21.28
C GLU A 10 4.28 47.94 20.48
N ASN A 11 5.18 47.04 20.87
CA ASN A 11 6.46 46.86 20.19
C ASN A 11 6.43 45.66 19.23
N ILE A 12 6.90 45.87 18.00
CA ILE A 12 7.21 44.79 17.04
C ILE A 12 8.70 44.45 17.22
N GLY A 13 8.98 43.34 17.88
CA GLY A 13 10.34 42.95 18.21
C GLY A 13 11.01 43.99 19.11
N SER A 14 12.09 44.62 18.63
CA SER A 14 12.86 45.62 19.37
C SER A 14 12.46 47.08 19.07
N VAL A 15 11.43 47.33 18.26
CA VAL A 15 11.01 48.68 17.87
C VAL A 15 9.54 48.91 18.18
N SER A 16 9.14 50.16 18.39
CA SER A 16 7.72 50.52 18.51
C SER A 16 6.97 50.32 17.19
N GLN A 17 5.65 50.15 17.28
CA GLN A 17 4.75 50.10 16.12
C GLN A 17 4.99 51.27 15.13
N SER A 18 5.06 52.50 15.65
CA SER A 18 5.28 53.69 14.83
C SER A 18 6.64 53.67 14.11
N ARG A 19 7.71 53.22 14.78
CA ARG A 19 9.02 53.08 14.17
C ARG A 19 9.03 51.94 13.14
N TYR A 20 8.33 50.85 13.41
CA TYR A 20 8.18 49.76 12.45
C TYR A 20 7.50 50.24 11.16
N GLU A 21 6.43 51.02 11.26
CA GLU A 21 5.74 51.60 10.09
C GLU A 21 6.66 52.52 9.28
N GLN A 22 7.48 53.33 9.95
CA GLN A 22 8.49 54.16 9.29
C GLN A 22 9.56 53.30 8.58
N ILE A 23 10.09 52.27 9.24
CA ILE A 23 11.05 51.32 8.66
C ILE A 23 10.44 50.64 7.43
N VAL A 24 9.17 50.22 7.51
CA VAL A 24 8.47 49.61 6.38
C VAL A 24 8.34 50.59 5.20
N ALA A 25 8.08 51.87 5.44
CA ALA A 25 8.05 52.89 4.39
C ALA A 25 9.44 53.06 3.73
N GLU A 26 10.49 53.23 4.55
CA GLU A 26 11.89 53.32 4.08
C GLU A 26 12.29 52.10 3.24
N LEU A 27 12.02 50.88 3.73
CA LEU A 27 12.36 49.65 3.02
C LEU A 27 11.54 49.44 1.74
N ARG A 28 10.32 49.99 1.64
CA ARG A 28 9.53 49.93 0.41
C ARG A 28 10.17 50.71 -0.72
N GLU A 29 10.69 51.90 -0.44
CA GLU A 29 11.42 52.69 -1.43
C GLU A 29 12.65 51.93 -1.95
N VAL A 30 13.38 51.26 -1.05
CA VAL A 30 14.52 50.41 -1.41
C VAL A 30 14.08 49.25 -2.31
N VAL A 31 12.98 48.57 -1.97
CA VAL A 31 12.44 47.45 -2.77
C VAL A 31 11.97 47.92 -4.15
N GLU A 32 11.37 49.11 -4.25
CA GLU A 32 10.97 49.71 -5.53
C GLU A 32 12.20 50.00 -6.41
N GLN A 33 13.24 50.63 -5.84
CA GLN A 33 14.50 50.89 -6.54
C GLN A 33 15.16 49.59 -7.04
N GLN A 34 15.20 48.56 -6.19
CA GLN A 34 15.70 47.24 -6.59
C GLN A 34 14.86 46.63 -7.70
N THR A 35 13.54 46.73 -7.62
CA THR A 35 12.62 46.20 -8.64
C THR A 35 12.85 46.90 -9.98
N ARG A 36 12.98 48.23 -9.99
CA ARG A 36 13.32 49.02 -11.18
C ARG A 36 14.67 48.62 -11.75
N GLY A 37 15.69 48.41 -10.91
CA GLY A 37 17.01 47.94 -11.33
C GLY A 37 16.94 46.56 -12.01
N LYS A 38 16.20 45.61 -11.43
CA LYS A 38 16.02 44.26 -12.00
C LYS A 38 15.27 44.29 -13.33
N PHE A 39 14.24 45.12 -13.46
CA PHE A 39 13.57 45.35 -14.74
C PHE A 39 14.49 45.97 -15.78
N THR A 40 15.34 46.94 -15.40
CA THR A 40 16.32 47.55 -16.30
C THR A 40 17.29 46.50 -16.85
N ILE A 41 17.82 45.62 -15.99
CA ILE A 41 18.68 44.51 -16.41
C ILE A 41 17.91 43.58 -17.38
N GLY A 42 16.67 43.24 -17.04
CA GLY A 42 15.83 42.39 -17.88
C GLY A 42 15.54 43.00 -19.25
N ASP A 43 15.26 44.30 -19.32
CA ASP A 43 15.00 45.04 -20.56
C ASP A 43 16.24 45.05 -21.46
N ARG A 44 17.44 45.29 -20.90
CA ARG A 44 18.69 45.23 -21.67
C ARG A 44 19.01 43.81 -22.12
N ALA A 45 18.75 42.81 -21.29
CA ALA A 45 18.91 41.43 -21.69
C ALA A 45 17.92 41.00 -22.79
N LEU A 46 16.73 41.60 -22.88
CA LEU A 46 15.77 41.38 -23.97
C LEU A 46 16.17 42.11 -25.25
N GLU A 47 16.75 43.30 -25.13
CA GLU A 47 17.30 44.07 -26.25
C GLU A 47 18.46 43.29 -26.91
N ILE A 48 19.32 42.66 -26.10
CA ILE A 48 20.43 41.83 -26.58
C ILE A 48 19.94 40.48 -27.14
N GLU A 49 19.06 39.76 -26.41
CA GLU A 49 18.53 38.47 -26.83
C GLU A 49 17.01 38.38 -26.58
N PRO A 50 16.17 38.64 -27.60
CA PRO A 50 14.72 38.49 -27.50
C PRO A 50 14.29 37.06 -27.14
N VAL A 51 13.12 36.93 -26.50
CA VAL A 51 12.56 35.61 -26.18
C VAL A 51 12.07 34.94 -27.46
N ARG A 52 12.73 33.84 -27.86
CA ARG A 52 12.38 33.06 -29.05
C ARG A 52 11.26 32.04 -28.74
N PRO A 53 10.34 31.76 -29.69
CA PRO A 53 9.39 30.66 -29.57
C PRO A 53 10.12 29.31 -29.41
N ARG A 54 9.53 28.38 -28.66
CA ARG A 54 10.10 27.04 -28.49
C ARG A 54 10.09 26.29 -29.84
N GLY A 55 11.26 25.82 -30.28
CA GLY A 55 11.40 24.95 -31.46
C GLY A 55 12.03 25.58 -32.71
N GLY A 56 12.55 26.81 -32.65
CA GLY A 56 13.28 27.41 -33.77
C GLY A 56 14.70 26.86 -33.93
N THR A 57 15.15 26.70 -35.18
CA THR A 57 16.55 26.43 -35.52
C THR A 57 17.45 27.60 -35.08
N PRO A 58 18.66 27.35 -34.55
CA PRO A 58 19.60 28.42 -34.25
C PRO A 58 20.13 28.99 -35.57
N ASP A 59 19.59 30.13 -36.00
CA ASP A 59 19.98 30.82 -37.23
C ASP A 59 21.07 31.91 -36.95
N THR A 60 21.73 31.82 -35.80
CA THR A 60 22.66 32.83 -35.29
C THR A 60 23.98 32.22 -34.85
N GLU A 61 25.09 32.91 -35.15
CA GLU A 61 26.46 32.56 -34.79
C GLU A 61 26.67 32.42 -33.27
N TRP A 62 25.85 33.10 -32.47
CA TRP A 62 25.84 33.01 -31.01
C TRP A 62 24.59 32.30 -30.50
N THR A 63 24.77 31.43 -29.51
CA THR A 63 23.65 30.88 -28.76
C THR A 63 23.12 31.91 -27.76
N VAL A 64 21.82 31.84 -27.49
CA VAL A 64 21.14 32.67 -26.46
C VAL A 64 21.84 32.56 -25.10
N ARG A 65 22.49 31.43 -24.80
CA ARG A 65 23.21 31.22 -23.55
C ARG A 65 24.52 32.02 -23.53
N GLU A 66 25.31 31.99 -24.59
CA GLU A 66 26.62 32.66 -24.65
C GLU A 66 26.49 34.17 -24.51
N SER A 67 25.56 34.80 -25.26
CA SER A 67 25.30 36.24 -25.18
C SER A 67 24.92 36.67 -23.76
N LEU A 68 24.09 35.86 -23.07
CA LEU A 68 23.67 36.15 -21.70
C LEU A 68 24.74 35.86 -20.65
N VAL A 69 25.60 34.86 -20.85
CA VAL A 69 26.73 34.60 -19.95
C VAL A 69 27.69 35.78 -20.00
N ARG A 70 28.04 36.23 -21.21
CA ARG A 70 28.90 37.41 -21.39
C ARG A 70 28.33 38.65 -20.70
N LEU A 71 27.04 38.96 -20.93
CA LEU A 71 26.38 40.07 -20.26
C LEU A 71 26.43 39.93 -18.74
N ALA A 72 26.20 38.72 -18.22
CA ALA A 72 26.20 38.46 -16.79
C ALA A 72 27.60 38.68 -16.17
N ASP A 73 28.64 38.18 -16.84
CA ASP A 73 30.04 38.36 -16.41
C ASP A 73 30.44 39.84 -16.45
N ASP A 74 30.07 40.58 -17.50
CA ASP A 74 30.39 42.00 -17.67
C ASP A 74 29.74 42.91 -16.60
N ILE A 75 28.57 42.53 -16.07
CA ILE A 75 27.85 43.30 -15.03
C ILE A 75 27.99 42.70 -13.62
N GLY A 76 28.79 41.65 -13.45
CA GLY A 76 29.04 40.99 -12.16
C GLY A 76 27.84 40.24 -11.58
N LEU A 77 26.97 39.68 -12.42
CA LEU A 77 25.81 38.87 -12.01
C LEU A 77 25.94 37.43 -12.51
N THR A 78 25.12 36.52 -11.96
CA THR A 78 25.05 35.16 -12.49
C THR A 78 24.19 35.11 -13.76
N PHE A 79 24.54 34.20 -14.67
CA PHE A 79 23.70 33.88 -15.84
C PHE A 79 22.23 33.64 -15.46
N ASN A 80 21.97 32.93 -14.35
CA ASN A 80 20.60 32.64 -13.91
C ASN A 80 19.85 33.91 -13.47
N THR A 81 20.53 34.86 -12.83
CA THR A 81 19.94 36.16 -12.46
C THR A 81 19.53 36.94 -13.71
N VAL A 82 20.42 37.05 -14.70
CA VAL A 82 20.13 37.77 -15.96
C VAL A 82 19.04 37.07 -16.76
N LYS A 83 19.13 35.74 -16.91
CA LYS A 83 18.10 34.91 -17.58
C LYS A 83 16.73 35.09 -16.94
N ASN A 84 16.65 35.05 -15.61
CA ASN A 84 15.38 35.24 -14.89
C ASN A 84 14.86 36.67 -15.05
N ALA A 85 15.73 37.68 -14.94
CA ALA A 85 15.33 39.06 -15.14
C ALA A 85 14.77 39.31 -16.55
N ARG A 86 15.44 38.77 -17.57
CA ARG A 86 15.01 38.80 -18.96
C ARG A 86 13.63 38.17 -19.15
N TRP A 87 13.45 36.96 -18.61
CA TRP A 87 12.17 36.27 -18.69
C TRP A 87 11.05 37.07 -18.02
N ILE A 88 11.29 37.60 -16.81
CA ILE A 88 10.28 38.41 -16.09
C ILE A 88 9.95 39.68 -16.88
N ALA A 89 10.95 40.41 -17.38
CA ALA A 89 10.73 41.59 -18.20
C ALA A 89 9.89 41.29 -19.46
N SER A 90 10.04 40.10 -20.05
CA SER A 90 9.25 39.69 -21.22
C SER A 90 7.78 39.44 -20.89
N ARG A 91 7.48 39.03 -19.66
CA ARG A 91 6.11 38.80 -19.18
C ARG A 91 5.42 40.09 -18.73
N TRP A 92 6.19 41.13 -18.44
CA TRP A 92 5.75 42.42 -17.93
C TRP A 92 6.28 43.59 -18.78
N PRO A 93 5.58 43.93 -19.88
CA PRO A 93 5.82 45.18 -20.62
C PRO A 93 5.77 46.40 -19.68
N LYS A 94 6.43 47.49 -20.07
CA LYS A 94 6.65 48.66 -19.18
C LYS A 94 5.35 49.24 -18.63
N GLU A 95 4.31 49.27 -19.45
CA GLU A 95 2.95 49.73 -19.18
C GLU A 95 2.17 48.87 -18.19
N HIS A 96 2.59 47.62 -17.95
CA HIS A 96 1.92 46.67 -17.07
C HIS A 96 2.65 46.42 -15.75
N ARG A 97 3.83 47.00 -15.54
CA ARG A 97 4.60 46.91 -14.30
C ARG A 97 3.94 47.74 -13.20
N GLN A 98 4.01 47.28 -11.96
CA GLN A 98 3.52 48.01 -10.78
C GLN A 98 4.71 48.36 -9.89
N GLY A 99 4.96 49.66 -9.67
CA GLY A 99 6.14 50.14 -8.91
C GLY A 99 6.10 49.76 -7.44
N ASP A 100 4.89 49.67 -6.87
CA ASP A 100 4.62 49.30 -5.49
C ASP A 100 4.62 47.78 -5.25
N VAL A 101 4.81 46.98 -6.30
CA VAL A 101 4.86 45.51 -6.24
C VAL A 101 6.28 45.01 -6.45
N SER A 102 6.79 44.20 -5.52
CA SER A 102 8.16 43.69 -5.60
C SER A 102 8.42 42.85 -6.86
N PHE A 103 9.68 42.81 -7.29
CA PHE A 103 10.13 41.94 -8.38
C PHE A 103 9.83 40.45 -8.14
N THR A 104 9.82 40.00 -6.89
CA THR A 104 9.47 38.62 -6.52
C THR A 104 8.03 38.27 -6.87
N ILE A 105 7.08 39.18 -6.62
CA ILE A 105 5.67 38.97 -6.96
C ILE A 105 5.48 38.96 -8.48
N HIS A 106 6.14 39.88 -9.20
CA HIS A 106 6.17 39.85 -10.67
C HIS A 106 6.72 38.53 -11.21
N ARG A 107 7.76 37.97 -10.57
CA ARG A 107 8.31 36.66 -10.95
C ARG A 107 7.29 35.54 -10.79
N ILE A 108 6.59 35.50 -9.65
CA ILE A 108 5.63 34.44 -9.34
C ILE A 108 4.42 34.56 -10.28
N LEU A 109 3.76 35.72 -10.32
CA LEU A 109 2.60 35.97 -11.19
C LEU A 109 2.96 35.92 -12.69
N GLY A 110 4.25 36.08 -13.04
CA GLY A 110 4.81 35.87 -14.38
C GLY A 110 4.45 34.51 -15.00
N ARG A 111 4.11 33.52 -14.16
CA ARG A 111 3.69 32.18 -14.59
C ARG A 111 2.25 32.02 -15.01
N ILE A 112 1.39 33.02 -14.79
CA ILE A 112 0.06 33.03 -15.40
C ILE A 112 0.28 33.11 -16.92
N GLU A 113 -0.17 32.08 -17.65
CA GLU A 113 0.08 31.94 -19.09
C GLU A 113 -0.66 33.02 -19.89
N ASN A 114 -1.92 33.28 -19.54
CA ASN A 114 -2.75 34.32 -20.15
C ASN A 114 -2.25 35.73 -19.77
N ASP A 115 -1.92 36.53 -20.78
CA ASP A 115 -1.36 37.87 -20.60
C ASP A 115 -2.34 38.86 -19.97
N GLN A 116 -3.59 38.89 -20.42
CA GLN A 116 -4.63 39.77 -19.88
C GLN A 116 -4.95 39.44 -18.42
N GLU A 117 -5.10 38.15 -18.11
CA GLU A 117 -5.33 37.68 -16.74
C GLU A 117 -4.15 38.08 -15.85
N ARG A 118 -2.91 37.88 -16.32
CA ARG A 118 -1.70 38.24 -15.57
C ARG A 118 -1.63 39.74 -15.27
N TRP A 119 -1.86 40.58 -16.28
CA TRP A 119 -1.83 42.04 -16.13
C TRP A 119 -2.96 42.57 -15.24
N ALA A 120 -4.13 41.93 -15.26
CA ALA A 120 -5.22 42.24 -14.36
C ALA A 120 -4.90 41.78 -12.92
N ALA A 121 -4.30 40.60 -12.75
CA ALA A 121 -4.02 40.03 -11.44
C ALA A 121 -3.07 40.91 -10.63
N ILE A 122 -1.98 41.41 -11.20
CA ILE A 122 -1.00 42.18 -10.41
C ILE A 122 -1.57 43.45 -9.77
N LYS A 123 -2.60 44.04 -10.37
CA LYS A 123 -3.27 45.26 -9.87
C LYS A 123 -4.25 44.97 -8.74
N ASN A 124 -4.67 43.71 -8.57
CA ASN A 124 -5.73 43.31 -7.66
C ASN A 124 -5.18 42.30 -6.65
N PRO A 125 -4.60 42.75 -5.52
CA PRO A 125 -4.24 41.85 -4.42
C PRO A 125 -5.48 41.10 -3.92
N PRO A 126 -5.31 39.96 -3.21
CA PRO A 126 -6.43 39.19 -2.68
C PRO A 126 -7.37 40.02 -1.81
N GLU A 127 -8.64 39.64 -1.78
CA GLU A 127 -9.69 40.33 -1.02
C GLU A 127 -9.29 40.52 0.45
N GLY A 128 -9.54 41.72 0.98
CA GLY A 128 -9.18 42.09 2.34
C GLY A 128 -7.69 42.44 2.54
N LYS A 129 -6.84 42.35 1.51
CA LYS A 129 -5.43 42.73 1.58
C LYS A 129 -5.15 43.95 0.72
N ALA A 130 -4.47 44.95 1.30
CA ALA A 130 -4.06 46.15 0.58
C ALA A 130 -2.89 45.90 -0.39
N ARG A 131 -2.13 44.80 -0.22
CA ARG A 131 -0.93 44.49 -1.00
C ARG A 131 -0.74 42.98 -1.16
N TRP A 132 -0.02 42.61 -2.21
CA TRP A 132 0.44 41.24 -2.44
C TRP A 132 1.52 40.83 -1.42
N THR A 133 1.39 39.62 -0.86
CA THR A 133 2.50 38.90 -0.25
C THR A 133 3.07 37.85 -1.21
N ALA A 134 4.23 37.29 -0.90
CA ALA A 134 4.80 36.20 -1.70
C ALA A 134 3.90 34.95 -1.68
N ASP A 135 3.31 34.61 -0.53
CA ASP A 135 2.40 33.47 -0.40
C ASP A 135 1.08 33.69 -1.12
N ASP A 136 0.55 34.91 -1.12
CA ASP A 136 -0.62 35.25 -1.91
C ASP A 136 -0.37 35.05 -3.40
N ALA A 137 0.79 35.50 -3.89
CA ALA A 137 1.17 35.32 -5.28
C ALA A 137 1.36 33.82 -5.62
N LYS A 138 2.01 33.05 -4.73
CA LYS A 138 2.17 31.59 -4.88
C LYS A 138 0.83 30.88 -4.94
N ARG A 139 -0.09 31.21 -4.03
CA ARG A 139 -1.46 30.68 -3.99
C ARG A 139 -2.21 30.96 -5.29
N ARG A 140 -2.09 32.18 -5.83
CA ARG A 140 -2.74 32.56 -7.10
C ARG A 140 -2.28 31.71 -8.30
N VAL A 141 -1.05 31.22 -8.28
CA VAL A 141 -0.47 30.38 -9.35
C VAL A 141 -0.43 28.88 -9.00
N GLY A 142 -1.02 28.47 -7.87
CA GLY A 142 -1.06 27.07 -7.43
C GLY A 142 0.28 26.51 -6.95
N TRP A 143 1.21 27.36 -6.51
CA TRP A 143 2.49 26.94 -5.94
C TRP A 143 2.38 26.66 -4.44
N THR A 144 3.27 25.81 -3.94
CA THR A 144 3.43 25.56 -2.50
C THR A 144 3.84 26.85 -1.78
N VAL A 145 3.03 27.25 -0.80
CA VAL A 145 3.22 28.44 0.04
C VAL A 145 4.21 28.15 1.17
N ASP A 146 4.88 29.20 1.66
CA ASP A 146 5.77 29.09 2.82
C ASP A 146 4.97 29.05 4.13
N SER A 147 3.87 29.81 4.19
CA SER A 147 2.96 29.88 5.34
C SER A 147 1.58 29.31 4.99
N PRO A 148 1.34 28.00 5.19
CA PRO A 148 0.08 27.35 4.85
C PRO A 148 -1.06 27.74 5.81
N GLU A 149 -2.09 28.38 5.27
CA GLU A 149 -3.26 28.85 6.03
C GLU A 149 -4.40 27.83 5.99
N THR A 150 -4.67 27.25 4.81
CA THR A 150 -5.79 26.31 4.61
C THR A 150 -5.41 24.87 4.97
N PRO A 151 -6.38 24.00 5.32
CA PRO A 151 -6.12 22.58 5.53
C PRO A 151 -5.41 21.92 4.33
N GLN A 152 -5.82 22.27 3.11
CA GLN A 152 -5.20 21.72 1.90
C GLN A 152 -3.75 22.16 1.73
N GLU A 153 -3.44 23.43 2.02
CA GLU A 153 -2.05 23.92 1.98
C GLU A 153 -1.17 23.21 3.01
N ARG A 154 -1.70 22.96 4.21
CA ARG A 154 -0.99 22.20 5.26
C ARG A 154 -0.74 20.77 4.82
N ILE A 155 -1.71 20.13 4.17
CA ILE A 155 -1.55 18.78 3.60
C ILE A 155 -0.46 18.78 2.53
N THR A 156 -0.48 19.72 1.59
CA THR A 156 0.56 19.85 0.54
C THR A 156 1.94 20.09 1.15
N ALA A 157 2.05 20.90 2.20
CA ALA A 157 3.32 21.12 2.91
C ALA A 157 3.83 19.82 3.56
N ILE A 158 2.94 19.04 4.19
CA ILE A 158 3.28 17.73 4.75
C ILE A 158 3.76 16.78 3.64
N HIS A 159 3.10 16.73 2.48
CA HIS A 159 3.54 15.90 1.36
C HIS A 159 4.96 16.26 0.88
N HIS A 160 5.29 17.55 0.83
CA HIS A 160 6.63 17.98 0.47
C HIS A 160 7.69 17.58 1.52
N LEU A 161 7.35 17.63 2.81
CA LEU A 161 8.25 17.21 3.88
C LEU A 161 8.40 15.68 3.97
N ALA A 162 7.36 14.93 3.60
CA ALA A 162 7.33 13.47 3.63
C ALA A 162 7.75 12.83 2.28
N GLN A 163 8.58 13.52 1.48
CA GLN A 163 9.17 12.93 0.27
C GLN A 163 10.22 11.85 0.59
N ASP A 164 10.85 11.96 1.76
CA ASP A 164 11.75 10.96 2.30
C ASP A 164 10.93 9.82 2.94
N GLU A 165 11.15 8.59 2.47
CA GLU A 165 10.40 7.42 2.92
C GLU A 165 10.65 7.08 4.40
N GLU A 166 11.85 7.31 4.93
CA GLU A 166 12.15 7.08 6.35
C GLU A 166 11.40 8.08 7.22
N VAL A 167 11.41 9.36 6.83
CA VAL A 167 10.63 10.41 7.51
C VAL A 167 9.14 10.11 7.44
N ALA A 168 8.64 9.71 6.27
CA ALA A 168 7.23 9.37 6.07
C ALA A 168 6.81 8.18 6.94
N ALA A 169 7.64 7.14 7.05
CA ALA A 169 7.37 5.97 7.89
C ALA A 169 7.34 6.33 9.38
N ALA A 170 8.28 7.14 9.85
CA ALA A 170 8.32 7.61 11.24
C ALA A 170 7.07 8.44 11.60
N VAL A 171 6.72 9.42 10.75
CA VAL A 171 5.54 10.27 10.94
C VAL A 171 4.25 9.46 10.86
N THR A 172 4.15 8.48 9.95
CA THR A 172 3.00 7.58 9.85
C THR A 172 2.82 6.77 11.13
N THR A 173 3.91 6.24 11.69
CA THR A 173 3.89 5.52 12.97
C THR A 173 3.35 6.40 14.10
N ASP A 174 3.82 7.64 14.20
CA ASP A 174 3.35 8.59 15.21
C ASP A 174 1.88 8.99 15.01
N PHE A 175 1.41 9.11 13.76
CA PHE A 175 -0.01 9.33 13.47
C PHE A 175 -0.88 8.14 13.85
N LEU A 176 -0.45 6.91 13.56
CA LEU A 176 -1.18 5.70 13.92
C LEU A 176 -1.25 5.46 15.43
N ARG A 177 -0.26 5.94 16.20
CA ARG A 177 -0.28 5.92 17.67
C ARG A 177 -1.35 6.84 18.28
N ARG A 178 -1.93 7.76 17.51
CA ARG A 178 -2.97 8.70 17.98
C ARG A 178 -4.35 8.11 17.71
N PRO A 179 -5.10 7.64 18.72
CA PRO A 179 -6.36 6.91 18.49
C PRO A 179 -7.42 7.73 17.73
N GLN A 180 -7.44 9.04 17.95
CA GLN A 180 -8.37 9.96 17.27
C GLN A 180 -8.05 10.12 15.77
N VAL A 181 -6.78 9.99 15.37
CA VAL A 181 -6.40 10.02 13.95
C VAL A 181 -6.85 8.73 13.28
N ALA A 182 -6.53 7.58 13.88
CA ALA A 182 -6.97 6.28 13.38
C ALA A 182 -8.51 6.18 13.28
N ALA A 183 -9.24 6.76 14.24
CA ALA A 183 -10.71 6.79 14.21
C ALA A 183 -11.25 7.54 12.98
N LYS A 184 -10.60 8.64 12.56
CA LYS A 184 -11.02 9.47 11.41
C LYS A 184 -10.69 8.86 10.04
N VAL A 185 -9.82 7.84 9.97
CA VAL A 185 -9.53 7.13 8.72
C VAL A 185 -10.79 6.34 8.30
N SER A 186 -11.18 6.47 7.03
CA SER A 186 -12.32 5.73 6.46
C SER A 186 -12.12 4.22 6.56
N THR A 187 -13.21 3.45 6.64
CA THR A 187 -13.16 1.99 6.71
C THR A 187 -12.41 1.40 5.51
N GLU A 188 -12.66 1.91 4.30
CA GLU A 188 -11.96 1.49 3.08
C GLU A 188 -10.44 1.68 3.21
N ASN A 189 -9.98 2.84 3.66
CA ASN A 189 -8.56 3.10 3.83
C ASN A 189 -7.95 2.25 4.96
N LYS A 190 -8.71 1.95 6.03
CA LYS A 190 -8.25 1.03 7.08
C LYS A 190 -8.03 -0.38 6.54
N VAL A 191 -8.97 -0.90 5.76
CA VAL A 191 -8.85 -2.23 5.13
C VAL A 191 -7.63 -2.27 4.21
N ARG A 192 -7.48 -1.27 3.33
CA ARG A 192 -6.32 -1.20 2.42
C ARG A 192 -4.98 -1.14 3.16
N VAL A 193 -4.90 -0.37 4.26
CA VAL A 193 -3.66 -0.30 5.08
C VAL A 193 -3.37 -1.63 5.77
N VAL A 194 -4.40 -2.32 6.28
CA VAL A 194 -4.23 -3.66 6.85
C VAL A 194 -3.70 -4.62 5.78
N GLU A 195 -4.32 -4.64 4.60
CA GLU A 195 -3.86 -5.48 3.47
C GLU A 195 -2.39 -5.21 3.11
N GLU A 196 -2.00 -3.94 3.01
CA GLU A 196 -0.62 -3.55 2.71
C GLU A 196 0.35 -4.00 3.81
N PHE A 197 0.02 -3.79 5.08
CA PHE A 197 0.86 -4.21 6.21
C PHE A 197 0.92 -5.73 6.37
N THR A 198 -0.08 -6.47 5.90
CA THR A 198 -0.10 -7.94 5.90
C THR A 198 0.44 -8.57 4.62
N ARG A 199 1.13 -7.81 3.75
CA ARG A 199 1.89 -8.41 2.64
C ARG A 199 3.09 -9.22 3.14
N ASP A 200 3.67 -8.82 4.28
CA ASP A 200 4.67 -9.61 4.99
C ASP A 200 3.99 -10.78 5.71
N GLU A 201 4.38 -12.02 5.38
CA GLU A 201 3.77 -13.23 5.95
C GLU A 201 3.93 -13.34 7.47
N GLY A 202 5.04 -12.83 8.04
CA GLY A 202 5.28 -12.82 9.48
C GLY A 202 4.34 -11.85 10.19
N VAL A 203 4.15 -10.65 9.62
CA VAL A 203 3.17 -9.67 10.11
C VAL A 203 1.75 -10.22 9.96
N ALA A 204 1.41 -10.80 8.80
CA ALA A 204 0.11 -11.40 8.54
C ALA A 204 -0.23 -12.50 9.56
N THR A 205 0.71 -13.41 9.82
CA THR A 205 0.53 -14.51 10.79
C THR A 205 0.31 -13.97 12.20
N THR A 206 1.08 -12.97 12.61
CA THR A 206 0.97 -12.33 13.93
C THR A 206 -0.36 -11.59 14.08
N ALA A 207 -0.77 -10.86 13.05
CA ALA A 207 -2.04 -10.14 13.01
C ALA A 207 -3.22 -11.11 13.03
N ALA A 208 -3.23 -12.14 12.18
CA ALA A 208 -4.25 -13.18 12.13
C ALA A 208 -4.40 -13.87 13.48
N THR A 209 -3.30 -14.27 14.11
CA THR A 209 -3.32 -14.88 15.45
C THR A 209 -3.94 -13.93 16.49
N SER A 210 -3.55 -12.66 16.47
CA SER A 210 -4.08 -11.66 17.41
C SER A 210 -5.56 -11.37 17.18
N LEU A 211 -6.02 -11.37 15.93
CA LEU A 211 -7.42 -11.21 15.58
C LEU A 211 -8.26 -12.42 16.00
N LEU A 212 -7.78 -13.64 15.76
CA LEU A 212 -8.45 -14.88 16.16
C LEU A 212 -8.50 -15.09 17.68
N ARG A 213 -7.70 -14.37 18.47
CA ARG A 213 -7.89 -14.31 19.94
C ARG A 213 -9.18 -13.62 20.38
N ARG A 214 -9.86 -12.90 19.47
CA ARG A 214 -11.16 -12.26 19.75
C ARG A 214 -12.28 -13.24 19.36
N PRO A 215 -13.12 -13.70 20.31
CA PRO A 215 -14.09 -14.77 20.06
C PRO A 215 -15.03 -14.52 18.89
N ASP A 216 -15.61 -13.32 18.80
CA ASP A 216 -16.53 -12.97 17.71
C ASP A 216 -15.85 -12.93 16.34
N VAL A 217 -14.58 -12.52 16.30
CA VAL A 217 -13.80 -12.49 15.05
C VAL A 217 -13.48 -13.91 14.61
N ALA A 218 -13.04 -14.76 15.53
CA ALA A 218 -12.80 -16.17 15.24
C ALA A 218 -14.07 -16.87 14.74
N PHE A 219 -15.21 -16.67 15.42
CA PHE A 219 -16.48 -17.24 15.01
C PHE A 219 -16.89 -16.81 13.60
N LYS A 220 -16.80 -15.50 13.31
CA LYS A 220 -17.13 -14.97 11.98
C LYS A 220 -16.14 -15.45 10.91
N ALA A 221 -14.85 -15.48 11.21
CA ALA A 221 -13.84 -15.98 10.28
C ALA A 221 -14.05 -17.47 9.96
N MET A 222 -14.39 -18.30 10.95
CA MET A 222 -14.68 -19.72 10.76
C MET A 222 -16.04 -19.99 10.08
N SER A 223 -16.87 -18.96 9.91
CA SER A 223 -18.10 -19.07 9.13
C SER A 223 -17.84 -18.95 7.62
N ASP A 224 -16.66 -18.48 7.21
CA ASP A 224 -16.22 -18.49 5.81
C ASP A 224 -15.71 -19.89 5.43
N ASP A 225 -16.25 -20.46 4.36
CA ASP A 225 -15.95 -21.83 3.93
C ASP A 225 -14.48 -22.02 3.54
N THR A 226 -13.88 -21.01 2.92
CA THR A 226 -12.48 -21.08 2.46
C THR A 226 -11.54 -21.03 3.67
N ALA A 227 -11.74 -20.07 4.58
CA ALA A 227 -10.95 -19.94 5.79
C ALA A 227 -11.06 -21.21 6.66
N ARG A 228 -12.28 -21.73 6.82
CA ARG A 228 -12.53 -22.98 7.56
C ARG A 228 -11.83 -24.18 6.92
N PHE A 229 -11.95 -24.33 5.60
CA PHE A 229 -11.27 -25.42 4.87
C PHE A 229 -9.75 -25.36 5.02
N GLN A 230 -9.15 -24.17 4.90
CA GLN A 230 -7.71 -23.98 5.04
C GLN A 230 -7.22 -24.29 6.47
N VAL A 231 -7.95 -23.84 7.50
CA VAL A 231 -7.60 -24.16 8.89
C VAL A 231 -7.73 -25.65 9.18
N ASN A 232 -8.80 -26.30 8.71
CA ASN A 232 -8.98 -27.75 8.88
C ASN A 232 -7.86 -28.53 8.18
N SER A 233 -7.49 -28.12 6.96
CA SER A 233 -6.39 -28.73 6.21
C SER A 233 -5.06 -28.58 6.95
N ALA A 234 -4.78 -27.40 7.50
CA ALA A 234 -3.58 -27.15 8.30
C ALA A 234 -3.57 -27.95 9.61
N GLN A 235 -4.73 -28.15 10.26
CA GLN A 235 -4.85 -28.99 11.46
C GLN A 235 -4.61 -30.46 11.15
N ALA A 236 -5.19 -30.98 10.07
CA ALA A 236 -4.96 -32.35 9.61
C ALA A 236 -3.48 -32.58 9.26
N GLU A 237 -2.87 -31.64 8.55
CA GLU A 237 -1.45 -31.68 8.21
C GLU A 237 -0.55 -31.66 9.45
N ARG A 238 -0.85 -30.77 10.41
CA ARG A 238 -0.13 -30.75 11.69
C ARG A 238 -0.26 -32.06 12.46
N GLY A 239 -1.43 -32.70 12.40
CA GLY A 239 -1.65 -34.03 12.98
C GLY A 239 -0.78 -35.10 12.34
N ARG A 240 -0.72 -35.14 11.00
CA ARG A 240 0.17 -36.05 10.25
C ARG A 240 1.62 -35.84 10.62
N GLN A 241 2.09 -34.59 10.60
CA GLN A 241 3.47 -34.25 10.97
C GLN A 241 3.80 -34.64 12.41
N ALA A 242 2.86 -34.49 13.35
CA ALA A 242 3.05 -34.91 14.73
C ALA A 242 3.18 -36.43 14.85
N HIS A 243 2.38 -37.19 14.09
CA HIS A 243 2.48 -38.65 14.02
C HIS A 243 3.80 -39.09 13.39
N ASP A 244 4.18 -38.54 12.25
CA ASP A 244 5.46 -38.84 11.60
C ASP A 244 6.66 -38.50 12.49
N HIS A 245 6.57 -37.39 13.22
CA HIS A 245 7.59 -37.01 14.19
C HIS A 245 7.68 -38.01 15.33
N PHE A 246 6.54 -38.44 15.89
CA PHE A 246 6.49 -39.49 16.90
C PHE A 246 7.12 -40.79 16.38
N GLU A 247 6.73 -41.23 15.19
CA GLU A 247 7.24 -42.44 14.54
C GLU A 247 8.76 -42.43 14.33
N ARG A 248 9.33 -41.26 14.05
CA ARG A 248 10.77 -41.08 13.80
C ARG A 248 11.61 -40.88 15.05
N THR A 249 11.06 -40.26 16.08
CA THR A 249 11.86 -39.77 17.23
C THR A 249 11.56 -40.51 18.53
N ASN A 250 10.39 -41.13 18.66
CA ASN A 250 10.00 -41.74 19.92
C ASN A 250 10.50 -43.20 20.00
N PRO A 251 11.26 -43.59 21.04
CA PRO A 251 11.78 -44.95 21.19
C PRO A 251 10.68 -46.01 21.37
N VAL A 252 9.45 -45.60 21.71
CA VAL A 252 8.30 -46.51 21.89
C VAL A 252 7.53 -46.74 20.57
N ALA A 253 7.77 -45.93 19.53
CA ALA A 253 7.05 -46.05 18.26
C ALA A 253 7.12 -47.44 17.60
N PRO A 254 8.25 -48.18 17.63
CA PRO A 254 8.28 -49.56 17.12
C PRO A 254 7.37 -50.53 17.89
N ALA A 255 7.22 -50.33 19.21
CA ALA A 255 6.35 -51.16 20.05
C ALA A 255 4.87 -50.90 19.75
N VAL A 256 4.49 -49.62 19.60
CA VAL A 256 3.12 -49.23 19.21
C VAL A 256 2.77 -49.81 17.83
N ARG A 257 3.65 -49.67 16.83
CA ARG A 257 3.45 -50.29 15.50
C ARG A 257 3.27 -51.81 15.56
N ASN A 258 4.03 -52.50 16.40
CA ASN A 258 3.90 -53.95 16.56
C ASN A 258 2.56 -54.33 17.21
N ILE A 259 2.09 -53.52 18.17
CA ILE A 259 0.77 -53.71 18.80
C ILE A 259 -0.34 -53.49 17.77
N ASP A 260 -0.29 -52.39 17.00
CA ASP A 260 -1.29 -52.07 15.98
C ASP A 260 -1.37 -53.18 14.92
N ARG A 261 -0.22 -53.66 14.41
CA ARG A 261 -0.16 -54.82 13.49
C ARG A 261 -0.73 -56.10 14.10
N THR A 262 -0.52 -56.32 15.40
CA THR A 262 -1.06 -57.49 16.09
C THR A 262 -2.58 -57.39 16.22
N VAL A 263 -3.12 -56.19 16.48
CA VAL A 263 -4.56 -55.94 16.52
C VAL A 263 -5.18 -56.15 15.14
N GLU A 264 -4.60 -55.58 14.08
CA GLU A 264 -5.07 -55.75 12.70
C GLU A 264 -5.08 -57.24 12.27
N PHE A 265 -4.05 -58.00 12.66
CA PHE A 265 -4.01 -59.44 12.44
C PHE A 265 -5.15 -60.17 13.18
N LEU A 266 -5.38 -59.85 14.46
CA LEU A 266 -6.45 -60.45 15.26
C LEU A 266 -7.84 -60.10 14.73
N ASP A 267 -8.04 -58.88 14.22
CA ASP A 267 -9.29 -58.45 13.61
C ASP A 267 -9.56 -59.23 12.32
N LEU A 268 -8.55 -59.41 11.46
CA LEU A 268 -8.66 -60.22 10.24
C LEU A 268 -9.00 -61.68 10.57
N VAL A 269 -8.30 -62.30 11.54
CA VAL A 269 -8.59 -63.66 12.00
C VAL A 269 -10.01 -63.78 12.58
N THR A 270 -10.45 -62.78 13.32
CA THR A 270 -11.81 -62.74 13.89
C THR A 270 -12.87 -62.66 12.81
N ALA A 271 -12.66 -61.85 11.77
CA ALA A 271 -13.54 -61.75 10.62
C ALA A 271 -13.69 -63.10 9.90
N PHE A 272 -12.57 -63.83 9.71
CA PHE A 272 -12.59 -65.19 9.16
C PHE A 272 -13.40 -66.16 10.01
N HIS A 273 -13.18 -66.18 11.33
CA HIS A 273 -13.94 -67.05 12.23
C HIS A 273 -15.43 -66.73 12.23
N ALA A 274 -15.81 -65.46 12.20
CA ALA A 274 -17.20 -65.04 12.14
C ALA A 274 -17.88 -65.53 10.84
N PHE A 275 -17.22 -65.36 9.69
CA PHE A 275 -17.73 -65.81 8.39
C PHE A 275 -17.91 -67.34 8.34
N VAL A 276 -16.89 -68.11 8.75
CA VAL A 276 -16.94 -69.57 8.78
C VAL A 276 -18.02 -70.08 9.73
N ALA A 277 -18.11 -69.50 10.93
CA ALA A 277 -19.12 -69.90 11.91
C ALA A 277 -20.54 -69.57 11.47
N ALA A 278 -20.76 -68.41 10.84
CA ALA A 278 -22.06 -68.05 10.28
C ALA A 278 -22.47 -69.00 9.15
N THR A 279 -21.57 -69.25 8.20
CA THR A 279 -21.82 -70.15 7.07
C THR A 279 -22.08 -71.59 7.54
N GLY A 280 -21.29 -72.08 8.49
CA GLY A 280 -21.42 -73.43 9.06
C GLY A 280 -22.74 -73.66 9.81
N ARG A 281 -23.39 -72.62 10.33
CA ARG A 281 -24.74 -72.72 10.93
C ARG A 281 -25.84 -72.66 9.87
N THR A 282 -25.71 -71.76 8.89
CA THR A 282 -26.78 -71.48 7.92
C THR A 282 -26.87 -72.55 6.83
N VAL A 283 -25.73 -73.04 6.31
CA VAL A 283 -25.71 -73.98 5.17
C VAL A 283 -26.38 -75.33 5.50
N PRO A 284 -26.16 -75.98 6.66
CA PRO A 284 -26.89 -77.19 7.02
C PRO A 284 -28.40 -76.97 7.17
N GLY A 285 -28.85 -75.75 7.49
CA GLY A 285 -30.26 -75.39 7.56
C GLY A 285 -30.96 -75.27 6.20
N LEU A 286 -30.19 -75.30 5.10
CA LEU A 286 -30.72 -75.37 3.73
C LEU A 286 -31.00 -76.82 3.28
N ARG A 287 -30.70 -77.81 4.13
CA ARG A 287 -30.99 -79.22 3.86
C ARG A 287 -32.49 -79.39 3.62
N ASP A 288 -32.82 -80.20 2.61
CA ASP A 288 -34.19 -80.53 2.20
C ASP A 288 -35.00 -79.40 1.52
N ARG A 289 -34.34 -78.29 1.14
CA ARG A 289 -34.93 -77.24 0.27
C ARG A 289 -34.23 -77.22 -1.09
N GLN A 290 -34.99 -77.39 -2.18
CA GLN A 290 -34.47 -77.06 -3.51
C GLN A 290 -34.56 -75.54 -3.70
N LEU A 291 -33.41 -74.88 -3.72
CA LEU A 291 -33.33 -73.46 -4.07
C LEU A 291 -33.90 -73.23 -5.47
N SER A 292 -34.52 -72.07 -5.70
CA SER A 292 -34.92 -71.64 -7.04
C SER A 292 -33.69 -71.33 -7.92
N GLU A 293 -33.91 -71.14 -9.21
CA GLU A 293 -32.84 -70.75 -10.14
C GLU A 293 -32.27 -69.36 -9.83
N ASP A 294 -33.13 -68.41 -9.45
CA ASP A 294 -32.74 -67.06 -9.05
C ASP A 294 -31.95 -67.07 -7.74
N GLU A 295 -32.40 -67.86 -6.75
CA GLU A 295 -31.70 -68.01 -5.46
C GLU A 295 -30.31 -68.63 -5.65
N ARG A 296 -30.18 -69.64 -6.53
CA ARG A 296 -28.87 -70.21 -6.89
C ARG A 296 -27.96 -69.17 -7.52
N THR A 297 -28.48 -68.35 -8.44
CA THR A 297 -27.70 -67.31 -9.13
C THR A 297 -27.14 -66.29 -8.14
N ILE A 298 -27.96 -65.82 -7.20
CA ILE A 298 -27.54 -64.87 -6.16
C ILE A 298 -26.46 -65.49 -5.25
N VAL A 299 -26.64 -66.75 -4.84
CA VAL A 299 -25.65 -67.45 -4.01
C VAL A 299 -24.33 -67.60 -4.77
N HIS A 300 -24.35 -67.97 -6.05
CA HIS A 300 -23.14 -68.10 -6.87
C HIS A 300 -22.40 -66.77 -7.03
N GLN A 301 -23.10 -65.66 -7.26
CA GLN A 301 -22.49 -64.34 -7.33
C GLN A 301 -21.81 -63.93 -6.01
N ASN A 302 -22.47 -64.17 -4.87
CA ASN A 302 -21.86 -63.88 -3.56
C ASN A 302 -20.65 -64.76 -3.27
N VAL A 303 -20.69 -66.04 -3.66
CA VAL A 303 -19.52 -66.92 -3.56
C VAL A 303 -18.36 -66.43 -4.43
N ALA A 304 -18.63 -65.94 -5.64
CA ALA A 304 -17.60 -65.36 -6.51
C ALA A 304 -16.95 -64.12 -5.88
N LYS A 305 -17.76 -63.21 -5.30
CA LYS A 305 -17.24 -62.04 -4.57
C LYS A 305 -16.37 -62.43 -3.38
N VAL A 306 -16.83 -63.39 -2.58
CA VAL A 306 -16.06 -63.88 -1.44
C VAL A 306 -14.74 -64.46 -1.90
N LYS A 307 -14.72 -65.30 -2.94
CA LYS A 307 -13.47 -65.86 -3.49
C LYS A 307 -12.50 -64.77 -3.94
N ALA A 308 -12.98 -63.77 -4.68
CA ALA A 308 -12.14 -62.66 -5.11
C ALA A 308 -11.56 -61.88 -3.92
N THR A 309 -12.33 -61.65 -2.86
CA THR A 309 -11.81 -61.06 -1.61
C THR A 309 -10.78 -61.95 -0.92
N LEU A 310 -10.98 -63.27 -0.91
CA LEU A 310 -10.01 -64.21 -0.34
C LEU A 310 -8.69 -64.19 -1.11
N ASP A 311 -8.75 -64.20 -2.43
CA ASP A 311 -7.57 -64.15 -3.31
C ASP A 311 -6.78 -62.84 -3.11
N TRP A 312 -7.49 -61.72 -2.89
CA TRP A 312 -6.88 -60.45 -2.53
C TRP A 312 -6.23 -60.46 -1.15
N ILE A 313 -6.91 -61.02 -0.14
CA ILE A 313 -6.34 -61.14 1.21
C ILE A 313 -5.09 -62.03 1.17
N GLU A 314 -5.11 -63.14 0.44
CA GLU A 314 -3.94 -64.03 0.27
C GLU A 314 -2.78 -63.29 -0.40
N THR A 315 -3.06 -62.56 -1.49
CA THR A 315 -2.06 -61.72 -2.16
C THR A 315 -1.51 -60.63 -1.23
N ALA A 316 -2.36 -59.98 -0.44
CA ALA A 316 -1.97 -58.94 0.51
C ALA A 316 -1.11 -59.48 1.65
N VAL A 317 -1.43 -60.67 2.17
CA VAL A 317 -0.66 -61.35 3.21
C VAL A 317 0.69 -61.83 2.69
N ASP A 318 0.73 -62.41 1.49
CA ASP A 318 1.96 -62.99 0.92
C ASP A 318 2.93 -61.94 0.40
N THR A 319 2.41 -60.82 -0.14
CA THR A 319 3.24 -59.80 -0.81
C THR A 319 3.34 -58.49 -0.07
N GLY A 320 2.49 -58.26 0.93
CA GLY A 320 2.39 -56.98 1.66
C GLY A 320 1.75 -55.84 0.85
N LYS A 321 1.28 -56.10 -0.37
CA LYS A 321 0.59 -55.10 -1.21
C LYS A 321 -0.91 -55.12 -0.92
N VAL A 322 -1.43 -54.02 -0.37
CA VAL A 322 -2.84 -53.87 0.01
C VAL A 322 -3.66 -53.09 -1.01
N ASP A 323 -3.05 -52.72 -2.14
CA ASP A 323 -3.76 -52.02 -3.21
C ASP A 323 -4.79 -52.97 -3.85
N MET A 324 -6.04 -52.50 -3.96
CA MET A 324 -7.13 -53.24 -4.59
C MET A 324 -7.06 -53.02 -6.10
N ASP A 325 -6.93 -54.07 -6.90
CA ASP A 325 -6.94 -53.95 -8.36
C ASP A 325 -8.33 -53.56 -8.90
N ASP A 326 -8.37 -52.95 -10.09
CA ASP A 326 -9.59 -52.41 -10.68
C ASP A 326 -10.64 -53.50 -10.99
N GLU A 327 -10.19 -54.73 -11.22
CA GLU A 327 -11.02 -55.90 -11.56
C GLU A 327 -11.75 -56.45 -10.32
N LEU A 328 -11.04 -56.59 -9.20
CA LEU A 328 -11.59 -56.91 -7.90
C LEU A 328 -12.54 -55.82 -7.40
N ALA A 329 -12.21 -54.55 -7.62
CA ALA A 329 -13.06 -53.42 -7.28
C ALA A 329 -14.42 -53.48 -8.01
N ALA A 330 -14.42 -53.85 -9.29
CA ALA A 330 -15.64 -54.04 -10.09
C ALA A 330 -16.47 -55.23 -9.58
N ILE A 331 -15.82 -56.38 -9.32
CA ILE A 331 -16.47 -57.58 -8.78
C ILE A 331 -17.14 -57.30 -7.43
N LEU A 332 -16.51 -56.53 -6.54
CA LEU A 332 -17.08 -56.17 -5.24
C LEU A 332 -18.28 -55.24 -5.38
N ARG A 333 -18.23 -54.27 -6.30
CA ARG A 333 -19.35 -53.37 -6.64
C ARG A 333 -20.52 -54.10 -7.32
N GLY A 334 -20.28 -55.28 -7.89
CA GLY A 334 -21.31 -56.06 -8.61
C GLY A 334 -21.59 -55.54 -10.02
N GLU A 335 -20.58 -54.89 -10.62
CA GLU A 335 -20.54 -54.47 -12.02
C GLU A 335 -19.96 -55.59 -12.89
#